data_AF-A0A937WPD0-F1
#
_entry.id   AF-A0A937WPD0-F1
#
_cell.length_a   1.000
_cell.length_b   1.000
_cell.length_c   1.000
_cell.angle_alpha   90.00
_cell.angle_beta   90.00
_cell.angle_gamma   90.00
#
_symmetry.space_group_name_H-M   'P 1'
#
loop_
_entity.id
_entity.type
_entity.pdbx_description
1 polymer ?
#
loop_
_entity_poly.entity_id
_entity_poly.type
_entity_poly.pdbx_seq_one_letter_code
_entity_poly.pdbx_strand_id
1 'polypeptide(L)' 'MITTCGEKIREVILYGSHVRGESTKDSDIDILVLIDDSIVPFEVRRILSDLLFDILLEKGELISVVVLPEDFLENYNYP' A
#
# COMPACT_ATOMS: atom_id res chain seq x y z
N MET A 1 13.68 7.52 -14.31
CA MET A 1 12.94 6.50 -15.09
C MET A 1 11.67 6.23 -14.31
N ILE A 2 10.52 6.74 -14.76
CA ILE A 2 9.24 6.58 -14.05
C ILE A 2 8.60 5.32 -14.62
N THR A 3 8.59 4.23 -13.84
CA THR A 3 7.92 2.98 -14.19
C THR A 3 6.44 3.11 -13.83
N THR A 4 5.57 3.19 -14.84
CA THR A 4 4.12 3.28 -14.63
C THR A 4 3.57 1.89 -14.29
N CYS A 5 3.28 1.63 -13.01
CA CYS A 5 2.61 0.40 -12.56
C CYS A 5 1.07 0.44 -12.73
N GLY A 6 0.51 1.52 -13.28
CA GLY A 6 -0.93 1.80 -13.24
C GLY A 6 -1.84 0.73 -13.85
N GLU A 7 -1.43 0.05 -14.92
CA GLU A 7 -2.25 -1.01 -15.54
C GLU A 7 -2.26 -2.32 -14.75
N LYS A 8 -1.33 -2.47 -13.81
CA LYS A 8 -1.11 -3.71 -13.07
C LYS A 8 -1.39 -3.59 -11.57
N ILE A 9 -1.73 -2.40 -11.10
CA ILE A 9 -2.34 -2.21 -9.77
C ILE A 9 -3.84 -2.49 -9.96
N ARG A 10 -4.34 -3.48 -9.22
CA ARG A 10 -5.72 -3.92 -9.28
C ARG A 10 -6.59 -3.10 -8.34
N GLU A 11 -6.11 -2.91 -7.11
CA GLU A 11 -6.84 -2.18 -6.09
C GLU A 11 -5.89 -1.49 -5.10
N VAL A 12 -6.37 -0.40 -4.50
CA VAL A 12 -5.72 0.29 -3.39
C VAL A 12 -6.75 0.45 -2.27
N ILE A 13 -6.50 -0.20 -1.14
CA ILE A 13 -7.43 -0.32 -0.03
C ILE A 13 -6.83 0.39 1.18
N LEU A 14 -7.56 1.35 1.73
CA LEU A 14 -7.26 1.90 3.06
C LEU A 14 -7.74 0.91 4.12
N TYR A 15 -6.91 0.60 5.10
CA TYR A 15 -7.29 -0.26 6.22
C TYR A 15 -6.83 0.34 7.55
N GLY A 16 -6.83 -0.47 8.61
CA GLY A 16 -6.19 -0.09 9.85
C GLY A 16 -6.98 0.90 10.71
N SER A 17 -6.26 1.62 11.56
CA SER A 17 -6.84 2.46 12.61
C SER A 17 -7.72 3.60 12.07
N HIS A 18 -7.36 4.15 10.92
CA HIS A 18 -8.11 5.23 10.24
C HIS A 18 -9.49 4.78 9.77
N VAL A 19 -9.63 3.53 9.32
CA VAL A 19 -10.94 2.96 8.92
C VAL A 19 -11.77 2.57 10.14
N ARG A 20 -11.12 2.04 11.19
CA ARG A 20 -11.81 1.64 12.43
C ARG A 20 -12.23 2.80 13.33
N GLY A 21 -11.78 4.02 13.03
CA GLY A 21 -12.03 5.20 13.87
C GLY A 21 -11.19 5.25 15.15
N GLU A 22 -10.12 4.47 15.20
CA GLU A 22 -9.19 4.35 16.34
C GLU A 22 -7.89 5.15 16.11
N SER A 23 -7.77 5.84 14.97
CA SER A 23 -6.58 6.63 14.63
C SER A 23 -6.36 7.77 15.62
N THR A 24 -5.11 7.93 16.02
CA THR A 24 -4.61 9.06 16.80
C THR A 24 -3.74 9.95 15.91
N LYS A 25 -3.30 11.10 16.44
CA LYS A 25 -2.36 12.00 15.76
C LYS A 25 -1.00 11.36 15.42
N ASP A 26 -0.65 10.25 16.09
CA ASP A 26 0.61 9.54 15.89
C ASP A 26 0.40 8.24 15.09
N SER A 27 -0.83 8.01 14.58
CA SER A 27 -1.16 6.83 13.78
C SER A 27 -0.71 7.00 12.34
N ASP A 28 -0.21 5.93 11.77
CA ASP A 28 0.09 5.80 10.35
C ASP A 28 -1.17 5.54 9.51
N ILE A 29 -1.07 5.86 8.21
CA ILE A 29 -2.07 5.58 7.20
C ILE A 29 -1.71 4.22 6.57
N ASP A 30 -2.53 3.23 6.84
CA ASP A 30 -2.35 1.84 6.38
C ASP A 30 -2.97 1.61 4.99
N ILE A 31 -2.15 1.31 3.99
CA ILE A 31 -2.58 1.08 2.60
C ILE A 31 -2.19 -0.32 2.13
N LEU A 32 -3.17 -1.08 1.64
CA LEU A 32 -2.97 -2.36 0.96
C LEU A 32 -3.09 -2.12 -0.54
N VAL A 33 -2.07 -2.53 -1.29
CA VAL A 33 -2.07 -2.48 -2.75
C VAL A 33 -2.15 -3.90 -3.29
N LEU A 34 -3.22 -4.18 -4.00
CA LEU A 34 -3.37 -5.42 -4.76
C LEU A 34 -2.79 -5.23 -6.15
N ILE A 35 -1.99 -6.19 -6.56
CA ILE A 35 -1.34 -6.20 -7.86
C ILE A 35 -1.66 -7.47 -8.61
N ASP A 36 -1.59 -7.39 -9.93
CA ASP A 36 -1.65 -8.57 -10.79
C ASP A 36 -0.54 -9.57 -10.43
N ASP A 37 -0.85 -10.87 -10.46
CA ASP A 37 0.07 -11.94 -10.07
C ASP A 37 1.32 -12.03 -10.96
N SER A 38 1.31 -11.40 -12.14
CA SER A 38 2.49 -11.28 -12.99
C SER A 38 3.56 -10.33 -12.46
N ILE A 39 3.29 -9.58 -11.38
CA ILE A 39 4.25 -8.65 -10.77
C ILE A 39 4.84 -9.22 -9.49
N VAL A 40 6.13 -8.93 -9.28
CA VAL A 40 6.81 -9.18 -8.02
C VAL A 40 6.49 -8.04 -7.02
N PRO A 41 5.83 -8.32 -5.87
CA PRO A 41 5.44 -7.27 -4.91
C PRO A 41 6.59 -6.41 -4.38
N PHE A 42 7.81 -6.98 -4.33
CA PHE A 42 9.01 -6.26 -3.93
C PHE A 42 9.36 -5.10 -4.87
N GLU A 43 9.16 -5.25 -6.18
CA GLU A 43 9.46 -4.19 -7.14
C GLU A 43 8.53 -3.00 -6.96
N VAL A 44 7.25 -3.27 -6.73
CA VAL A 44 6.23 -2.25 -6.45
C VAL A 44 6.55 -1.55 -5.13
N ARG A 45 6.87 -2.30 -4.06
CA ARG A 45 7.31 -1.70 -2.78
C ARG A 45 8.51 -0.77 -2.96
N ARG A 46 9.49 -1.17 -3.76
CA ARG A 46 10.68 -0.34 -4.03
C ARG A 46 10.31 0.96 -4.76
N ILE A 47 9.41 0.89 -5.74
CA ILE A 47 8.93 2.08 -6.46
C ILE A 47 8.16 3.01 -5.53
N LEU A 48 7.33 2.45 -4.65
CA LEU A 48 6.53 3.24 -3.71
C LEU A 48 7.38 3.87 -2.62
N SER A 49 8.48 3.25 -2.20
CA SER A 49 9.30 3.70 -1.08
C SER A 49 9.78 5.16 -1.24
N ASP A 50 10.26 5.54 -2.42
CA ASP A 50 10.70 6.92 -2.70
C ASP A 50 9.52 7.91 -2.57
N LEU A 51 8.37 7.56 -3.16
CA LEU A 51 7.15 8.38 -3.09
C LEU A 51 6.63 8.53 -1.65
N LEU A 52 6.60 7.44 -0.88
CA LEU A 52 6.13 7.47 0.51
C LEU A 52 7.07 8.28 1.40
N PHE A 53 8.37 8.23 1.11
CA PHE A 53 9.36 9.05 1.81
C PHE A 53 9.16 10.54 1.51
N ASP A 54 8.90 10.90 0.25
CA ASP A 54 8.59 12.30 -0.11
C ASP A 54 7.32 12.79 0.61
N ILE A 55 6.27 11.96 0.67
CA ILE A 55 5.03 12.29 1.41
C ILE A 55 5.32 12.51 2.89
N LEU A 56 6.13 11.65 3.51
CA LEU A 56 6.52 11.79 4.90
C LEU A 56 7.26 13.11 5.14
N LEU A 57 8.20 13.48 4.26
CA LEU A 57 8.95 14.73 4.40
C LEU A 57 8.09 15.97 4.16
N GLU A 58 7.19 15.93 3.17
CA GLU A 58 6.37 17.09 2.79
C GLU A 58 5.16 17.31 3.69
N LYS A 59 4.53 16.23 4.15
CA LYS A 59 3.26 16.27 4.88
C LYS A 59 3.41 15.92 6.36
N GLY A 60 4.51 15.28 6.75
CA GLY A 60 4.67 14.73 8.10
C GLY A 60 3.83 13.48 8.36
N GLU A 61 3.18 12.94 7.32
CA GLU A 61 2.28 11.79 7.42
C GLU A 61 3.05 10.50 7.11
N LEU A 62 2.99 9.53 8.02
CA LEU A 62 3.58 8.21 7.81
C LEU A 62 2.56 7.31 7.11
N ILE A 63 2.93 6.81 5.93
CA ILE A 63 2.12 5.84 5.18
C ILE A 63 2.81 4.49 5.22
N SER A 64 2.11 3.50 5.77
CA SER A 64 2.53 2.10 5.78
C SER A 64 1.88 1.37 4.62
N VAL A 65 2.68 0.73 3.75
CA VAL A 65 2.16 0.02 2.58
C VAL A 65 2.44 -1.48 2.62
N VAL A 66 1.40 -2.27 2.42
CA VAL A 66 1.47 -3.70 2.16
C VAL A 66 1.13 -3.93 0.69
N VAL A 67 1.90 -4.77 0.01
CA VAL A 67 1.67 -5.09 -1.41
C VAL A 67 1.53 -6.60 -1.55
N LEU A 68 0.41 -7.03 -2.10
CA LEU A 68 0.06 -8.44 -2.25
C LEU A 68 -0.46 -8.73 -3.68
N PRO A 69 -0.17 -9.91 -4.24
CA PRO A 69 -0.87 -10.40 -5.41
C PRO A 69 -2.37 -10.57 -5.14
N GLU A 70 -3.21 -10.38 -6.15
CA GLU A 70 -4.68 -10.46 -6.06
C GLU A 70 -5.16 -11.82 -5.53
N ASP A 71 -4.56 -12.92 -6.01
CA ASP A 71 -4.87 -14.28 -5.57
C ASP A 71 -4.59 -14.52 -4.07
N PHE A 72 -3.84 -13.63 -3.40
CA PHE A 72 -3.58 -13.76 -1.98
C PHE A 72 -4.85 -13.55 -1.15
N LEU A 73 -5.79 -12.70 -1.58
CA LEU A 73 -7.05 -12.47 -0.87
C LEU A 73 -8.03 -13.65 -1.03
N GLU A 74 -8.05 -14.28 -2.21
CA GLU A 74 -8.93 -15.43 -2.44
C GLU A 74 -8.51 -16.66 -1.62
N ASN A 75 -7.20 -16.81 -1.39
CA ASN A 75 -6.62 -17.96 -0.71
C ASN A 75 -6.47 -17.77 0.81
N TYR A 76 -6.58 -16.54 1.32
CA TYR A 76 -6.46 -16.23 2.74
C TYR A 76 -7.75 -15.57 3.24
N ASN A 77 -8.58 -16.36 3.94
CA ASN A 77 -9.61 -15.82 4.83
C ASN A 77 -8.90 -15.06 5.97
N TYR A 78 -8.63 -13.78 5.76
CA TYR A 78 -8.30 -12.88 6.86
C TYR A 78 -9.53 -12.84 7.78
N PRO A 79 -9.42 -13.27 9.06
CA PRO A 79 -10.54 -13.22 10.00
C PRO A 79 -11.01 -11.78 10.26
#